data_AF-A0AA35PZE8-F1
#
_entry.id   AF-A0AA35PZE8-F1
#
_cell.length_a   1.000
_cell.length_b   1.000
_cell.length_c   1.000
_cell.angle_alpha   90.00
_cell.angle_beta   90.00
_cell.angle_gamma   90.00
#
_symmetry.space_group_name_H-M   'P 1'
#
loop_
_entity.id
_entity.type
_entity.pdbx_description
1 polymer ?
#
loop_
_entity_poly.entity_id
_entity_poly.type
_entity_poly.pdbx_seq_one_letter_code
_entity_poly.pdbx_strand_id
1 'polypeptide(L)'
;MVSFDDVAPRERFILYPRPIPANEGIPYVPKKKKPLPALRGWFLVASVFLLETFAFIRRIVWAGAGFSSLRRIQKLIEDNEPRHDPTVIPLARLDKDHDSEFETTEQTNEIHQVSSPPPAPHQRYSVGDYRALYLAGEITPLDVVHSILPFIRRDTLPPGEHSVAWFDVNVDLAIKAAEESTLRYKEHRSLGPLDGVPTAIKDEFDLEGYKTTLGSLNDYTGRIMNDEGKIDSWCVRKLAEAGAVILGKLSMHEFGMDTSGNNPFYGTPRNPYNRDYYPGGSSSGCAYAVSVGLIPMTLGSDGGGSIRIPSSFCSVVGLKPSHGRLSCYPGQNHANTCATNGPIASDIRSLAEVYSVLSQPHPSTDFHPESEGTGKLVIDPKRPKVIGIPEVWFQKASPSVQKLCRNTVDWLVQNKGYSVVSIDIPFLREGQMAHAMTILTDGATLLPDPRGLSAANRTLLALGKVTPSTDYLLAQKLRRTLMQHLSWIWKTYPGMVIVTPTTSCAGWPIRSPSELKYGVSDGDLTLLTMEYVWLANFCGVPSINIPTGYVRPEGDPNAGEVDSDLDSVGKVPVGLIATGDWASEHALLQFGLDAEEATKHTQCRPPNWVDVIGLARQAKSAGF
;
A
#
# COMPACT_ATOMS: atom_id res chain seq x y z
N MET A 1 -19.30 -9.52 -39.98
CA MET A 1 -19.27 -8.07 -39.73
C MET A 1 -20.22 -7.82 -38.57
N VAL A 2 -19.68 -7.66 -37.37
CA VAL A 2 -20.44 -7.19 -36.20
C VAL A 2 -20.06 -5.73 -36.03
N SER A 3 -21.08 -4.88 -35.90
CA SER A 3 -20.98 -3.42 -35.81
C SER A 3 -20.04 -2.99 -34.69
N PHE A 4 -19.23 -1.96 -34.96
CA PHE A 4 -18.18 -1.42 -34.08
C PHE A 4 -18.68 -0.31 -33.15
N ASP A 5 -19.99 -0.18 -32.97
CA ASP A 5 -20.58 0.89 -32.16
C ASP A 5 -21.21 0.32 -30.88
N ASP A 6 -20.38 0.23 -29.85
CA ASP A 6 -20.78 0.25 -28.44
C ASP A 6 -19.69 1.06 -27.71
N VAL A 7 -20.12 2.15 -27.06
CA VAL A 7 -19.30 3.22 -26.44
C VAL A 7 -17.98 2.70 -25.90
N ALA A 8 -16.88 2.99 -26.61
CA ALA A 8 -15.57 2.46 -26.27
C ALA A 8 -15.03 3.15 -25.00
N PRO A 9 -14.28 2.44 -24.12
CA PRO A 9 -13.61 3.03 -22.96
C PRO A 9 -12.75 4.27 -23.30
N ARG A 10 -12.31 4.41 -24.56
CA ARG A 10 -11.55 5.56 -25.04
C ARG A 10 -12.27 6.90 -24.93
N GLU A 11 -13.60 6.93 -24.91
CA GLU A 11 -14.36 8.18 -24.81
C GLU A 11 -14.39 8.73 -23.37
N ARG A 12 -13.96 7.94 -22.38
CA ARG A 12 -13.96 8.32 -20.95
C ARG A 12 -12.58 8.61 -20.37
N PHE A 13 -11.50 8.45 -21.13
CA PHE A 13 -10.14 8.51 -20.60
C PHE A 13 -9.14 9.12 -21.58
N ILE A 14 -8.22 9.92 -21.05
CA ILE A 14 -6.99 10.35 -21.71
C ILE A 14 -5.93 9.26 -21.48
N LEU A 15 -5.20 8.90 -22.55
CA LEU A 15 -4.11 7.91 -22.57
C LEU A 15 -4.50 6.46 -22.20
N TYR A 16 -5.79 6.11 -22.27
CA TYR A 16 -6.23 4.72 -22.11
C TYR A 16 -5.55 3.79 -23.14
N PRO A 17 -4.94 2.67 -22.73
CA PRO A 17 -4.24 1.78 -23.65
C PRO A 17 -5.17 1.23 -24.74
N ARG A 18 -4.62 0.96 -25.92
CA ARG A 18 -5.39 0.28 -26.96
C ARG A 18 -5.60 -1.19 -26.55
N PRO A 19 -6.84 -1.71 -26.56
CA PRO A 19 -7.10 -3.10 -26.21
C PRO A 19 -6.53 -4.04 -27.27
N ILE A 20 -5.34 -4.57 -26.99
CA ILE A 20 -4.65 -5.55 -27.85
C ILE A 20 -4.22 -6.72 -26.95
N PRO A 21 -4.67 -7.95 -27.22
CA PRO A 21 -4.13 -9.10 -26.50
C PRO A 21 -2.65 -9.26 -26.87
N ALA A 22 -1.77 -9.49 -25.90
CA ALA A 22 -0.44 -10.01 -26.24
C ALA A 22 -0.60 -11.39 -26.87
N ASN A 23 0.24 -11.72 -27.86
CA ASN A 23 0.17 -12.95 -28.66
C ASN A 23 -0.21 -14.19 -27.82
N GLU A 24 -1.28 -14.85 -28.24
CA GLU A 24 -1.78 -16.08 -27.60
C GLU A 24 -0.68 -17.14 -27.53
N GLY A 25 -0.60 -17.84 -26.40
CA GLY A 25 0.24 -19.04 -26.29
C GLY A 25 1.72 -18.81 -26.00
N ILE A 26 2.13 -17.66 -25.43
CA ILE A 26 3.47 -17.56 -24.80
C ILE A 26 3.39 -18.32 -23.46
N PRO A 27 3.93 -19.55 -23.37
CA PRO A 27 3.79 -20.33 -22.16
C PRO A 27 4.58 -19.63 -21.04
N TYR A 28 4.02 -19.66 -19.82
CA TYR A 28 4.81 -19.32 -18.66
C TYR A 28 5.98 -20.31 -18.55
N VAL A 29 7.21 -19.80 -18.62
CA VAL A 29 8.41 -20.63 -18.50
C VAL A 29 8.97 -20.50 -17.07
N PRO A 30 8.75 -21.50 -16.19
CA PRO A 30 9.34 -21.49 -14.86
C PRO A 30 10.87 -21.58 -14.99
N LYS A 31 11.60 -20.60 -14.47
CA LYS A 31 13.06 -20.67 -14.43
C LYS A 31 13.50 -21.51 -13.23
N LYS A 32 14.28 -22.55 -13.48
CA LYS A 32 15.18 -23.10 -12.44
C LYS A 32 16.36 -22.13 -12.26
N LYS A 33 16.18 -21.07 -11.47
CA LYS A 33 17.30 -20.22 -11.02
C LYS A 33 17.94 -20.92 -9.83
N LYS A 34 19.28 -20.95 -9.75
CA LYS A 34 19.93 -21.19 -8.47
C LYS A 34 19.64 -19.98 -7.58
N PRO A 35 19.17 -20.18 -6.33
CA PRO A 35 18.91 -19.06 -5.43
C PRO A 35 20.19 -18.24 -5.24
N LEU A 36 20.05 -16.93 -5.20
CA LEU A 36 21.16 -16.05 -4.84
C LEU A 36 21.31 -16.07 -3.32
N PRO A 37 22.53 -16.27 -2.78
CA PRO A 37 22.70 -16.28 -1.34
C PRO A 37 22.38 -14.91 -0.78
N ALA A 38 21.49 -14.88 0.20
CA ALA A 38 21.13 -13.66 0.86
C ALA A 38 22.25 -13.18 1.79
N LEU A 39 22.54 -11.88 1.68
CA LEU A 39 23.69 -11.23 2.29
C LEU A 39 23.28 -10.63 3.64
N ARG A 40 24.02 -10.96 4.70
CA ARG A 40 23.71 -10.60 6.08
C ARG A 40 24.98 -10.21 6.85
N GLY A 41 24.80 -9.47 7.94
CA GLY A 41 25.88 -9.13 8.88
C GLY A 41 27.06 -8.42 8.20
N TRP A 42 28.28 -8.70 8.68
CA TRP A 42 29.48 -8.08 8.12
C TRP A 42 29.76 -8.43 6.66
N PHE A 43 29.29 -9.59 6.19
CA PHE A 43 29.46 -9.99 4.80
C PHE A 43 28.67 -9.07 3.85
N LEU A 44 27.47 -8.62 4.25
CA LEU A 44 26.71 -7.61 3.51
C LEU A 44 27.52 -6.31 3.37
N VAL A 45 28.06 -5.80 4.47
CA VAL A 45 28.84 -4.56 4.47
C VAL A 45 30.10 -4.67 3.61
N ALA A 46 30.81 -5.81 3.66
CA ALA A 46 31.97 -6.04 2.81
C ALA A 46 31.58 -6.16 1.32
N SER A 47 30.47 -6.84 1.03
CA SER A 47 30.02 -7.08 -0.35
C SER A 47 29.66 -5.79 -1.09
N VAL A 48 29.07 -4.81 -0.40
CA VAL A 48 28.69 -3.55 -1.03
C VAL A 48 29.91 -2.70 -1.40
N PHE A 49 31.00 -2.78 -0.63
CA PHE A 49 32.25 -2.12 -0.98
C PHE A 49 32.83 -2.67 -2.31
N LEU A 50 32.75 -3.99 -2.51
CA LEU A 50 33.17 -4.62 -3.77
C LEU A 50 32.29 -4.18 -4.95
N LEU A 51 30.97 -4.10 -4.75
CA LEU A 51 30.03 -3.63 -5.77
C LEU A 51 30.32 -2.18 -6.17
N GLU A 52 30.49 -1.29 -5.21
CA GLU A 52 30.75 0.12 -5.51
C GLU A 52 32.10 0.33 -6.20
N THR A 53 33.14 -0.38 -5.76
CA THR A 53 34.51 -0.25 -6.28
C THR A 53 34.64 -0.82 -7.69
N PHE A 54 34.09 -2.00 -7.95
CA PHE A 54 34.35 -2.74 -9.19
C PHE A 54 33.12 -2.82 -10.10
N ALA A 55 33.12 -1.99 -11.15
CA ALA A 55 32.02 -1.92 -12.13
C ALA A 55 31.69 -3.26 -12.80
N PHE A 56 32.68 -4.12 -13.05
CA PHE A 56 32.45 -5.42 -13.67
C PHE A 56 31.66 -6.37 -12.73
N ILE A 57 31.89 -6.31 -11.41
CA ILE A 57 31.16 -7.11 -10.43
C ILE A 57 29.69 -6.70 -10.43
N ARG A 58 29.40 -5.39 -10.43
CA ARG A 58 28.01 -4.89 -10.54
C ARG A 58 27.29 -5.45 -11.75
N ARG A 59 27.93 -5.45 -12.92
CA ARG A 59 27.33 -5.99 -14.15
C ARG A 59 27.07 -7.49 -14.07
N ILE A 60 27.98 -8.27 -13.46
CA ILE A 60 27.80 -9.70 -13.24
C ILE A 60 26.61 -9.95 -12.30
N VAL A 61 26.53 -9.22 -11.18
CA VAL A 61 25.43 -9.37 -10.21
C VAL A 61 24.09 -8.92 -10.82
N TRP A 62 24.07 -7.81 -11.56
CA TRP A 62 22.89 -7.33 -12.30
C TRP A 62 22.37 -8.39 -13.28
N ALA A 63 23.26 -8.99 -14.08
CA ALA A 63 22.88 -10.06 -15.00
C ALA A 63 22.45 -11.34 -14.25
N GLY A 64 23.14 -11.69 -13.18
CA GLY A 64 22.85 -12.84 -12.31
C GLY A 64 21.50 -12.72 -11.58
N ALA A 65 21.10 -11.50 -11.21
CA ALA A 65 19.78 -11.19 -10.66
C ALA A 65 18.66 -11.52 -11.65
N GLY A 66 18.95 -11.44 -12.96
CA GLY A 66 18.03 -11.78 -14.04
C GLY A 66 17.56 -10.58 -14.84
N PHE A 67 18.13 -9.39 -14.60
CA PHE A 67 17.74 -8.16 -15.28
C PHE A 67 18.03 -8.16 -16.79
N SER A 68 18.95 -9.01 -17.28
CA SER A 68 19.15 -9.24 -18.71
C SER A 68 18.06 -10.10 -19.39
N SER A 69 17.02 -10.50 -18.64
CA SER A 69 15.99 -11.44 -19.11
C SER A 69 15.18 -10.93 -20.30
N LEU A 70 14.95 -9.62 -20.38
CA LEU A 70 14.12 -9.00 -21.41
C LEU A 70 14.70 -9.17 -22.82
N ARG A 71 16.03 -9.33 -22.95
CA ARG A 71 16.70 -9.58 -24.24
C ARG A 71 16.20 -10.84 -24.94
N ARG A 72 15.71 -11.84 -24.18
CA ARG A 72 15.15 -13.08 -24.75
C ARG A 72 13.78 -12.87 -25.40
N ILE A 73 13.02 -11.90 -24.94
CA ILE A 73 11.69 -11.59 -25.46
C ILE A 73 11.69 -10.37 -26.37
N GLN A 74 12.86 -9.81 -26.70
CA GLN A 74 12.98 -8.58 -27.51
C GLN A 74 12.12 -8.64 -28.76
N LYS A 75 12.24 -9.71 -29.57
CA LYS A 75 11.46 -9.89 -30.81
C LYS A 75 9.94 -9.90 -30.61
N LEU A 76 9.47 -10.17 -29.40
CA LEU A 76 8.04 -10.22 -29.07
C LEU A 76 7.50 -8.85 -28.66
N ILE A 77 8.36 -7.89 -28.34
CA ILE A 77 7.97 -6.57 -27.83
C ILE A 77 8.60 -5.41 -28.61
N GLU A 78 9.48 -5.67 -29.57
CA GLU A 78 10.27 -4.64 -30.27
C GLU A 78 9.42 -3.70 -31.11
N ASP A 79 8.30 -4.19 -31.64
CA ASP A 79 7.36 -3.39 -32.45
C ASP A 79 6.47 -2.45 -31.60
N ASN A 80 6.50 -2.59 -30.27
CA ASN A 80 5.81 -1.67 -29.39
C ASN A 80 6.68 -0.45 -29.08
N GLU A 81 6.06 0.74 -29.14
CA GLU A 81 6.68 1.97 -28.62
C GLU A 81 6.84 1.89 -27.09
N PRO A 82 7.90 2.46 -26.49
CA PRO A 82 8.04 2.48 -25.04
C PRO A 82 6.96 3.35 -24.39
N ARG A 83 6.43 2.91 -23.24
CA ARG A 83 5.55 3.73 -22.38
C ARG A 83 6.24 3.97 -21.03
N HIS A 84 6.69 5.21 -20.81
CA HIS A 84 7.42 5.61 -19.60
C HIS A 84 6.51 6.03 -18.44
N ASP A 85 5.34 6.57 -18.75
CA ASP A 85 4.36 6.99 -17.75
C ASP A 85 3.10 6.09 -17.86
N PRO A 86 2.74 5.36 -16.79
CA PRO A 86 1.57 4.50 -16.80
C PRO A 86 0.26 5.23 -16.49
N THR A 87 0.28 6.56 -16.29
CA THR A 87 -0.91 7.36 -15.98
C THR A 87 -1.97 7.22 -17.06
N VAL A 88 -3.21 7.01 -16.62
CA VAL A 88 -4.43 7.01 -17.42
C VAL A 88 -5.41 7.91 -16.69
N ILE A 89 -5.89 8.95 -17.36
CA ILE A 89 -6.63 10.04 -16.70
C ILE A 89 -8.10 9.93 -17.12
N PRO A 90 -9.03 9.66 -16.20
CA PRO A 90 -10.46 9.73 -16.49
C PRO A 90 -10.88 11.16 -16.82
N LEU A 91 -11.61 11.30 -17.93
CA LEU A 91 -12.28 12.54 -18.31
C LEU A 91 -13.39 12.85 -17.30
N ALA A 92 -13.64 14.13 -17.08
CA ALA A 92 -14.80 14.56 -16.30
C ALA A 92 -16.09 14.04 -16.98
N ARG A 93 -17.06 13.57 -16.20
CA ARG A 93 -18.39 13.23 -16.74
C ARG A 93 -19.02 14.53 -17.26
N LEU A 94 -19.09 14.68 -18.59
CA LEU A 94 -19.72 15.84 -19.23
C LEU A 94 -21.26 15.71 -19.31
N ASP A 95 -21.81 14.54 -19.03
CA ASP A 95 -23.25 14.29 -19.12
C ASP A 95 -24.01 14.82 -17.89
N LYS A 96 -24.34 16.12 -17.92
CA LYS A 96 -25.40 16.70 -17.09
C LYS A 96 -26.81 16.34 -17.59
N ASP A 97 -26.93 15.78 -18.80
CA ASP A 97 -28.21 15.55 -19.47
C ASP A 97 -28.88 14.20 -19.13
N HIS A 98 -28.19 13.32 -18.39
CA HIS A 98 -28.76 12.08 -17.84
C HIS A 98 -29.01 12.12 -16.31
N ASP A 99 -28.83 13.28 -15.68
CA ASP A 99 -29.11 13.51 -14.25
C ASP A 99 -30.61 13.72 -13.93
N SER A 100 -31.52 13.16 -14.75
CA SER A 100 -32.96 13.20 -14.48
C SER A 100 -33.55 11.91 -13.87
N GLU A 101 -32.74 10.88 -13.61
CA GLU A 101 -33.22 9.66 -12.93
C GLU A 101 -32.29 9.07 -11.85
N PHE A 102 -31.19 9.74 -11.50
CA PHE A 102 -30.60 9.53 -10.19
C PHE A 102 -31.34 10.45 -9.22
N GLU A 103 -32.50 9.97 -8.74
CA GLU A 103 -33.03 10.45 -7.48
C GLU A 103 -31.89 10.40 -6.47
N THR A 104 -31.36 11.58 -6.17
CA THR A 104 -30.68 11.88 -4.92
C THR A 104 -31.75 11.82 -3.83
N THR A 105 -32.37 10.65 -3.67
CA THR A 105 -33.19 10.35 -2.53
C THR A 105 -32.30 10.52 -1.30
N GLU A 106 -32.89 11.08 -0.25
CA GLU A 106 -32.31 11.52 1.01
C GLU A 106 -31.53 10.43 1.80
N GLN A 107 -31.24 9.26 1.21
CA GLN A 107 -30.46 8.17 1.77
C GLN A 107 -28.95 8.46 1.92
N THR A 108 -28.42 9.50 1.27
CA THR A 108 -27.02 9.92 1.50
C THR A 108 -26.79 10.50 2.90
N ASN A 109 -27.84 10.98 3.56
CA ASN A 109 -27.79 11.38 4.98
C ASN A 109 -27.96 10.19 5.94
N GLU A 110 -28.60 9.08 5.52
CA GLU A 110 -28.81 7.91 6.39
C GLU A 110 -27.53 7.07 6.57
N ILE A 111 -26.62 7.05 5.59
CA ILE A 111 -25.34 6.31 5.72
C ILE A 111 -24.39 6.99 6.74
N HIS A 112 -24.59 8.27 7.03
CA HIS A 112 -23.83 8.99 8.06
C HIS A 112 -24.43 8.85 9.48
N GLN A 113 -25.57 8.18 9.64
CA GLN A 113 -26.30 8.05 10.91
C GLN A 113 -26.47 6.63 11.44
N VAL A 114 -25.98 5.59 10.76
CA VAL A 114 -25.94 4.27 11.37
C VAL A 114 -24.84 4.27 12.41
N SER A 115 -25.22 4.43 13.69
CA SER A 115 -24.42 3.98 14.82
C SER A 115 -23.91 2.58 14.48
N SER A 116 -22.61 2.47 14.20
CA SER A 116 -21.97 1.17 14.19
C SER A 116 -22.20 0.59 15.59
N PRO A 117 -22.73 -0.64 15.73
CA PRO A 117 -22.72 -1.30 17.02
C PRO A 117 -21.27 -1.30 17.54
N PRO A 118 -21.06 -1.22 18.87
CA PRO A 118 -19.71 -1.23 19.43
C PRO A 118 -18.92 -2.38 18.82
N PRO A 119 -17.66 -2.13 18.42
CA PRO A 119 -16.88 -3.11 17.65
C PRO A 119 -16.87 -4.42 18.41
N ALA A 120 -17.05 -5.53 17.68
CA ALA A 120 -16.95 -6.84 18.29
C ALA A 120 -15.60 -6.98 19.01
N PRO A 121 -15.47 -7.82 20.07
CA PRO A 121 -14.27 -7.90 20.90
C PRO A 121 -12.94 -8.09 20.14
N HIS A 122 -13.00 -8.57 18.90
CA HIS A 122 -11.84 -8.84 18.04
C HIS A 122 -11.59 -7.80 16.94
N GLN A 123 -12.46 -6.79 16.79
CA GLN A 123 -12.33 -5.75 15.77
C GLN A 123 -11.50 -4.56 16.28
N ARG A 124 -10.74 -3.94 15.39
CA ARG A 124 -10.04 -2.69 15.70
C ARG A 124 -11.03 -1.52 15.67
N TYR A 125 -10.65 -0.43 16.32
CA TYR A 125 -11.42 0.80 16.24
C TYR A 125 -11.33 1.42 14.84
N SER A 126 -12.49 1.77 14.31
CA SER A 126 -12.67 2.45 13.04
C SER A 126 -12.62 3.96 13.21
N VAL A 127 -12.43 4.69 12.12
CA VAL A 127 -12.65 6.16 12.06
C VAL A 127 -14.04 6.51 12.58
N GLY A 128 -15.06 5.71 12.23
CA GLY A 128 -16.43 5.90 12.67
C GLY A 128 -16.63 5.77 14.18
N ASP A 129 -15.91 4.85 14.83
CA ASP A 129 -15.99 4.66 16.29
C ASP A 129 -15.47 5.88 17.05
N TYR A 130 -14.30 6.41 16.66
CA TYR A 130 -13.76 7.64 17.26
C TYR A 130 -14.74 8.80 17.10
N ARG A 131 -15.22 9.02 15.87
CA ARG A 131 -16.17 10.09 15.57
C ARG A 131 -17.46 9.98 16.41
N ALA A 132 -18.04 8.78 16.49
CA ALA A 132 -19.28 8.56 17.25
C ALA A 132 -19.10 8.92 18.73
N LEU A 133 -17.97 8.53 19.32
CA LEU A 133 -17.68 8.83 20.73
C LEU A 133 -17.38 10.31 20.98
N TYR A 134 -16.73 11.00 20.03
CA TYR A 134 -16.50 12.45 20.11
C TYR A 134 -17.82 13.23 20.01
N LEU A 135 -18.73 12.83 19.10
CA LEU A 135 -20.06 13.42 18.97
C LEU A 135 -20.92 13.21 20.21
N ALA A 136 -20.83 12.02 20.83
CA ALA A 136 -21.51 11.71 22.09
C ALA A 136 -20.88 12.42 23.30
N GLY A 137 -19.69 13.01 23.14
CA GLY A 137 -18.93 13.59 24.24
C GLY A 137 -18.48 12.55 25.27
N GLU A 138 -18.39 11.26 24.91
CA GLU A 138 -17.92 10.18 25.79
C GLU A 138 -16.42 10.29 26.04
N ILE A 139 -15.65 10.61 25.00
CA ILE A 139 -14.22 10.96 25.02
C ILE A 139 -14.00 12.14 24.09
N THR A 140 -12.84 12.79 24.18
CA THR A 140 -12.43 13.89 23.31
C THR A 140 -11.19 13.51 22.49
N PRO A 141 -10.93 14.21 21.38
CA PRO A 141 -9.65 14.09 20.66
C PRO A 141 -8.43 14.26 21.57
N LEU A 142 -8.50 15.17 22.55
CA LEU A 142 -7.43 15.40 23.51
C LEU A 142 -7.20 14.21 24.45
N ASP A 143 -8.28 13.60 24.99
CA ASP A 143 -8.20 12.38 25.83
C ASP A 143 -7.48 11.25 25.08
N VAL A 144 -7.79 11.10 23.79
CA VAL A 144 -7.22 10.08 22.91
C VAL A 144 -5.72 10.34 22.68
N VAL A 145 -5.34 11.58 22.36
CA VAL A 145 -3.94 11.92 22.09
C VAL A 145 -3.08 11.76 23.35
N HIS A 146 -3.57 12.20 24.52
CA HIS A 146 -2.89 11.96 25.79
C HIS A 146 -2.70 10.47 26.09
N SER A 147 -3.67 9.63 25.70
CA SER A 147 -3.58 8.18 25.89
C SER A 147 -2.55 7.51 24.97
N ILE A 148 -2.31 8.06 23.77
CA ILE A 148 -1.39 7.49 22.78
C ILE A 148 0.07 7.91 23.03
N LEU A 149 0.31 9.18 23.39
CA LEU A 149 1.66 9.76 23.48
C LEU A 149 2.68 8.93 24.31
N PRO A 150 2.32 8.35 25.48
CA PRO A 150 3.25 7.52 26.27
C PRO A 150 3.78 6.29 25.53
N PHE A 151 3.04 5.77 24.54
CA PHE A 151 3.40 4.57 23.80
C PHE A 151 4.34 4.83 22.63
N ILE A 152 4.31 6.02 22.05
CA ILE A 152 4.95 6.32 20.75
C ILE A 152 6.21 7.18 20.86
N ARG A 153 6.43 7.82 22.01
CA ARG A 153 7.55 8.74 22.21
C ARG A 153 8.88 8.03 22.40
N ARG A 154 9.91 8.50 21.69
CA ARG A 154 11.30 8.02 21.82
C ARG A 154 12.11 8.75 22.88
N ASP A 155 11.68 9.95 23.24
CA ASP A 155 12.37 10.89 24.13
C ASP A 155 12.01 10.69 25.62
N THR A 156 11.23 9.65 25.94
CA THR A 156 10.92 9.24 27.32
C THR A 156 11.92 8.21 27.84
N LEU A 157 12.00 8.04 29.16
CA LEU A 157 12.80 7.00 29.83
C LEU A 157 11.92 6.14 30.75
N PRO A 158 11.70 4.85 30.42
CA PRO A 158 12.08 4.19 29.16
C PRO A 158 11.33 4.78 27.94
N PRO A 159 11.85 4.60 26.71
CA PRO A 159 11.09 4.92 25.50
C PRO A 159 9.76 4.17 25.47
N GLY A 160 8.73 4.78 24.86
CA GLY A 160 7.43 4.16 24.70
C GLY A 160 7.52 2.82 23.97
N GLU A 161 6.68 1.85 24.36
CA GLU A 161 6.74 0.46 23.87
C GLU A 161 6.72 0.35 22.33
N HIS A 162 5.96 1.21 21.67
CA HIS A 162 5.76 1.19 20.23
C HIS A 162 6.65 2.19 19.48
N SER A 163 7.42 3.02 20.19
CA SER A 163 8.21 4.13 19.63
C SER A 163 9.16 3.75 18.48
N VAL A 164 9.56 2.48 18.36
CA VAL A 164 10.37 1.98 17.24
C VAL A 164 9.71 2.16 15.86
N ALA A 165 8.38 2.18 15.78
CA ALA A 165 7.65 2.39 14.51
C ALA A 165 7.39 3.87 14.16
N TRP A 166 7.93 4.80 14.95
CA TRP A 166 7.83 6.26 14.77
C TRP A 166 9.25 6.80 14.62
N PHE A 167 9.52 7.67 13.66
CA PHE A 167 10.82 8.35 13.54
C PHE A 167 10.82 9.69 14.24
N ASP A 168 9.70 10.40 14.23
CA ASP A 168 9.55 11.71 14.83
C ASP A 168 8.14 11.88 15.40
N VAL A 169 8.02 12.50 16.57
CA VAL A 169 6.77 12.80 17.27
C VAL A 169 6.89 14.20 17.85
N ASN A 170 6.00 15.10 17.45
CA ASN A 170 5.96 16.47 17.96
C ASN A 170 4.75 16.61 18.90
N VAL A 171 5.03 16.56 20.20
CA VAL A 171 4.00 16.57 21.25
C VAL A 171 3.16 17.84 21.20
N ASP A 172 3.81 19.00 21.06
CA ASP A 172 3.13 20.29 21.11
C ASP A 172 2.19 20.47 19.92
N LEU A 173 2.62 20.07 18.71
CA LEU A 173 1.76 20.10 17.52
C LEU A 173 0.59 19.14 17.64
N ALA A 174 0.82 17.92 18.14
CA ALA A 174 -0.24 16.93 18.31
C ALA A 174 -1.28 17.37 19.35
N ILE A 175 -0.84 17.88 20.50
CA ILE A 175 -1.73 18.40 21.56
C ILE A 175 -2.52 19.59 21.07
N LYS A 176 -1.87 20.56 20.41
CA LYS A 176 -2.56 21.74 19.88
C LYS A 176 -3.65 21.35 18.88
N ALA A 177 -3.36 20.45 17.93
CA ALA A 177 -4.37 19.99 16.97
C ALA A 177 -5.54 19.26 17.66
N ALA A 178 -5.26 18.50 18.72
CA ALA A 178 -6.26 17.80 19.51
C ALA A 178 -7.14 18.76 20.34
N GLU A 179 -6.56 19.81 20.93
CA GLU A 179 -7.27 20.87 21.64
C GLU A 179 -8.20 21.64 20.69
N GLU A 180 -7.71 22.01 19.52
CA GLU A 180 -8.50 22.71 18.49
C GLU A 180 -9.67 21.85 18.02
N SER A 181 -9.47 20.54 17.81
CA SER A 181 -10.54 19.61 17.47
C SER A 181 -11.53 19.41 18.61
N THR A 182 -11.04 19.25 19.84
CA THR A 182 -11.87 19.14 21.04
C THR A 182 -12.79 20.35 21.19
N LEU A 183 -12.26 21.56 20.96
CA LEU A 183 -13.05 22.78 20.95
C LEU A 183 -14.13 22.76 19.85
N ARG A 184 -13.79 22.32 18.62
CA ARG A 184 -14.76 22.20 17.53
C ARG A 184 -15.90 21.25 17.87
N TYR A 185 -15.63 20.11 18.51
CA TYR A 185 -16.68 19.18 18.97
C TYR A 185 -17.55 19.80 20.06
N LYS A 186 -16.94 20.48 21.04
CA LYS A 186 -17.66 21.19 22.11
C LYS A 186 -18.58 22.30 21.59
N GLU A 187 -18.18 22.95 20.51
CA GLU A 187 -18.93 24.03 19.84
C GLU A 187 -19.83 23.50 18.70
N HIS A 188 -19.98 22.19 18.55
CA HIS A 188 -20.79 21.54 17.51
C HIS A 188 -20.44 21.96 16.06
N ARG A 189 -19.15 22.21 15.80
CA ARG A 189 -18.61 22.64 14.49
C ARG A 189 -17.49 21.73 13.98
N SER A 190 -17.66 20.42 14.15
CA SER A 190 -16.75 19.41 13.59
C SER A 190 -16.55 19.61 12.08
N LEU A 191 -15.31 19.46 11.60
CA LEU A 191 -14.93 19.63 10.20
C LEU A 191 -15.34 18.45 9.30
N GLY A 192 -15.79 17.34 9.88
CA GLY A 192 -16.22 16.16 9.14
C GLY A 192 -15.76 14.85 9.76
N PRO A 193 -15.79 13.73 8.99
CA PRO A 193 -15.53 12.40 9.52
C PRO A 193 -14.14 12.17 10.12
N LEU A 194 -13.13 12.93 9.68
CA LEU A 194 -11.75 12.79 10.15
C LEU A 194 -11.37 13.76 11.27
N ASP A 195 -12.25 14.69 11.66
CA ASP A 195 -11.92 15.71 12.65
C ASP A 195 -11.62 15.06 14.01
N GLY A 196 -10.42 15.28 14.53
CA GLY A 196 -9.96 14.76 15.82
C GLY A 196 -9.49 13.30 15.78
N VAL A 197 -9.58 12.64 14.64
CA VAL A 197 -9.15 11.24 14.51
C VAL A 197 -7.62 11.19 14.48
N PRO A 198 -6.98 10.38 15.35
CA PRO A 198 -5.51 10.30 15.38
C PRO A 198 -4.99 9.61 14.12
N THR A 199 -3.90 10.13 13.57
CA THR A 199 -3.22 9.56 12.41
C THR A 199 -1.72 9.83 12.50
N ALA A 200 -0.95 9.23 11.61
CA ALA A 200 0.45 9.57 11.40
C ALA A 200 0.79 9.33 9.92
N ILE A 201 1.93 9.84 9.49
CA ILE A 201 2.31 9.84 8.07
C ILE A 201 3.63 9.13 7.89
N LYS A 202 3.77 8.34 6.82
CA LYS A 202 5.06 7.76 6.45
C LYS A 202 6.13 8.85 6.33
N ASP A 203 7.36 8.52 6.70
CA ASP A 203 8.42 9.52 6.78
C ASP A 203 8.74 10.25 5.48
N GLU A 204 8.44 9.66 4.31
CA GLU A 204 8.69 10.28 3.01
C GLU A 204 7.79 11.47 2.65
N PHE A 205 6.77 11.76 3.45
CA PHE A 205 5.93 12.93 3.24
C PHE A 205 6.44 14.11 4.05
N ASP A 206 6.70 15.22 3.37
CA ASP A 206 7.03 16.48 4.03
C ASP A 206 5.82 17.01 4.81
N LEU A 207 6.10 17.45 6.04
CA LEU A 207 5.16 18.08 6.97
C LEU A 207 5.95 19.09 7.81
N GLU A 208 5.46 20.31 7.86
CA GLU A 208 6.09 21.40 8.59
C GLU A 208 6.16 21.11 10.10
N GLY A 209 7.32 21.43 10.70
CA GLY A 209 7.60 21.12 12.10
C GLY A 209 8.15 19.71 12.36
N TYR A 210 8.35 18.90 11.31
CA TYR A 210 8.95 17.56 11.38
C TYR A 210 10.12 17.43 10.41
N LYS A 211 11.01 16.47 10.68
CA LYS A 211 12.04 16.06 9.72
C LYS A 211 11.52 14.99 8.77
N THR A 212 12.02 15.00 7.54
CA THR A 212 11.85 13.91 6.57
C THR A 212 13.22 13.28 6.33
N THR A 213 13.42 12.03 6.73
CA THR A 213 14.73 11.37 6.61
C THR A 213 14.74 10.23 5.59
N LEU A 214 13.58 9.90 5.03
CA LEU A 214 13.39 8.77 4.11
C LEU A 214 13.90 7.46 4.73
N GLY A 215 13.84 7.36 6.05
CA GLY A 215 14.39 6.26 6.83
C GLY A 215 15.92 6.12 6.82
N SER A 216 16.66 7.15 6.41
CA SER A 216 18.12 7.19 6.52
C SER A 216 18.59 8.15 7.63
N LEU A 217 19.90 8.19 7.88
CA LEU A 217 20.49 9.15 8.84
C LEU A 217 20.52 10.59 8.34
N ASN A 218 20.25 10.82 7.05
CA ASN A 218 20.35 12.13 6.42
C ASN A 218 19.01 12.88 6.52
N ASP A 219 19.08 14.21 6.53
CA ASP A 219 17.91 15.08 6.49
C ASP A 219 17.58 15.43 5.02
N TYR A 220 16.39 15.02 4.57
CA TYR A 220 15.84 15.29 3.25
C TYR A 220 14.57 16.13 3.31
N THR A 221 14.35 16.86 4.42
CA THR A 221 13.20 17.75 4.57
C THR A 221 13.10 18.68 3.37
N GLY A 222 11.90 18.70 2.78
CA GLY A 222 11.58 19.47 1.60
C GLY A 222 11.99 20.93 1.73
N ARG A 223 12.48 21.49 0.62
CA ARG A 223 12.83 22.92 0.50
C ARG A 223 11.93 23.67 -0.46
N ILE A 224 11.07 22.94 -1.18
CA ILE A 224 10.13 23.49 -2.13
C ILE A 224 8.84 23.74 -1.36
N MET A 225 8.43 25.01 -1.32
CA MET A 225 7.18 25.41 -0.69
C MET A 225 6.03 25.28 -1.68
N ASN A 226 4.85 24.95 -1.14
CA ASN A 226 3.57 24.98 -1.83
C ASN A 226 3.06 26.43 -1.98
N ASP A 227 1.86 26.54 -2.54
CA ASP A 227 1.11 27.78 -2.76
C ASP A 227 0.84 28.60 -1.48
N GLU A 228 0.87 27.97 -0.31
CA GLU A 228 0.70 28.63 1.00
C GLU A 228 2.03 28.98 1.69
N GLY A 229 3.16 28.75 1.03
CA GLY A 229 4.48 28.97 1.61
C GLY A 229 4.91 27.88 2.61
N LYS A 230 4.26 26.71 2.61
CA LYS A 230 4.56 25.58 3.49
C LYS A 230 5.20 24.42 2.72
N ILE A 231 5.93 23.56 3.40
CA ILE A 231 6.53 22.36 2.77
C ILE A 231 5.57 21.17 2.73
N ASP A 232 4.40 21.28 3.34
CA ASP A 232 3.44 20.18 3.49
C ASP A 232 3.09 19.54 2.15
N SER A 233 3.28 18.23 2.08
CA SER A 233 2.79 17.40 0.98
C SER A 233 1.27 17.54 0.86
N TRP A 234 0.73 17.62 -0.37
CA TRP A 234 -0.68 17.89 -0.63
C TRP A 234 -1.62 16.94 0.11
N CYS A 235 -1.31 15.65 0.09
CA CYS A 235 -2.05 14.63 0.82
C CYS A 235 -2.06 14.88 2.34
N VAL A 236 -0.93 15.31 2.91
CA VAL A 236 -0.79 15.63 4.34
C VAL A 236 -1.59 16.89 4.68
N ARG A 237 -1.48 17.93 3.84
CA ARG A 237 -2.26 19.15 3.96
C ARG A 237 -3.76 18.86 3.97
N LYS A 238 -4.26 17.99 3.07
CA LYS A 238 -5.68 17.62 3.03
C LYS A 238 -6.13 16.89 4.30
N LEU A 239 -5.29 16.04 4.89
CA LEU A 239 -5.59 15.43 6.19
C LEU A 239 -5.69 16.46 7.31
N ALA A 240 -4.75 17.41 7.37
CA ALA A 240 -4.76 18.48 8.37
C ALA A 240 -5.97 19.40 8.21
N GLU A 241 -6.31 19.78 6.96
CA GLU A 241 -7.51 20.58 6.64
C GLU A 241 -8.82 19.85 7.02
N ALA A 242 -8.84 18.51 6.95
CA ALA A 242 -9.97 17.69 7.40
C ALA A 242 -10.04 17.53 8.94
N GLY A 243 -9.10 18.14 9.68
CA GLY A 243 -9.06 18.11 11.14
C GLY A 243 -8.43 16.86 11.76
N ALA A 244 -7.80 15.99 10.96
CA ALA A 244 -7.12 14.81 11.50
C ALA A 244 -5.91 15.23 12.35
N VAL A 245 -5.68 14.53 13.47
CA VAL A 245 -4.57 14.83 14.39
C VAL A 245 -3.35 14.01 13.99
N ILE A 246 -2.38 14.64 13.34
CA ILE A 246 -1.14 14.00 12.89
C ILE A 246 -0.15 13.92 14.06
N LEU A 247 0.08 12.71 14.56
CA LEU A 247 0.94 12.45 15.72
C LEU A 247 2.44 12.53 15.38
N GLY A 248 2.80 12.21 14.13
CA GLY A 248 4.18 12.31 13.67
C GLY A 248 4.52 11.49 12.43
N LYS A 249 5.82 11.20 12.28
CA LYS A 249 6.41 10.49 11.14
C LYS A 249 6.60 9.02 11.49
N LEU A 250 6.08 8.12 10.66
CA LEU A 250 6.14 6.68 10.85
C LEU A 250 7.35 6.06 10.16
N SER A 251 7.88 5.00 10.79
CA SER A 251 9.04 4.28 10.30
C SER A 251 8.81 3.68 8.91
N MET A 252 9.86 3.63 8.12
CA MET A 252 9.85 2.97 6.82
C MET A 252 11.18 2.24 6.53
N HIS A 253 11.14 1.34 5.55
CA HIS A 253 12.38 0.86 4.94
C HIS A 253 13.07 2.04 4.27
N GLU A 254 14.40 2.14 4.43
CA GLU A 254 15.21 3.23 3.89
C GLU A 254 14.96 3.41 2.38
N PHE A 255 14.55 4.63 1.97
CA PHE A 255 14.16 5.00 0.60
C PHE A 255 13.09 4.12 -0.06
N GLY A 256 12.42 3.30 0.75
CA GLY A 256 11.44 2.34 0.27
C GLY A 256 11.95 1.28 -0.70
N MET A 257 13.25 0.97 -0.68
CA MET A 257 13.88 0.13 -1.69
C MET A 257 13.74 -1.39 -1.46
N ASP A 258 13.17 -1.82 -0.34
CA ASP A 258 12.91 -3.24 -0.06
C ASP A 258 11.57 -3.42 0.69
N THR A 259 11.10 -4.68 0.73
CA THR A 259 9.77 -5.07 1.21
C THR A 259 9.76 -5.72 2.59
N SER A 260 10.92 -5.86 3.24
CA SER A 260 10.99 -6.31 4.65
C SER A 260 10.53 -5.22 5.63
N GLY A 261 10.82 -3.94 5.38
CA GLY A 261 10.63 -2.91 6.41
C GLY A 261 11.78 -2.80 7.41
N ASN A 262 12.87 -3.55 7.19
CA ASN A 262 14.10 -3.46 7.98
C ASN A 262 14.68 -2.04 7.94
N ASN A 263 14.99 -1.49 9.10
CA ASN A 263 15.69 -0.23 9.27
C ASN A 263 16.75 -0.36 10.38
N PRO A 264 18.04 -0.46 10.05
CA PRO A 264 19.09 -0.64 11.04
C PRO A 264 19.48 0.66 11.77
N PHE A 265 19.03 1.83 11.30
CA PHE A 265 19.39 3.13 11.87
C PHE A 265 18.47 3.53 13.02
N TYR A 266 17.16 3.46 12.79
CA TYR A 266 16.13 3.84 13.78
C TYR A 266 15.54 2.64 14.53
N GLY A 267 15.89 1.43 14.09
CA GLY A 267 15.29 0.19 14.57
C GLY A 267 14.12 -0.26 13.70
N THR A 268 13.81 -1.55 13.79
CA THR A 268 12.77 -2.20 12.98
C THR A 268 11.60 -2.62 13.88
N PRO A 269 10.38 -2.09 13.70
CA PRO A 269 9.20 -2.66 14.35
C PRO A 269 9.06 -4.13 13.93
N ARG A 270 8.59 -4.98 14.83
CA ARG A 270 8.32 -6.40 14.51
C ARG A 270 6.91 -6.56 13.99
N ASN A 271 6.65 -7.64 13.26
CA ASN A 271 5.28 -7.98 12.92
C ASN A 271 4.43 -8.10 14.21
N PRO A 272 3.27 -7.43 14.30
CA PRO A 272 2.42 -7.45 15.48
C PRO A 272 1.94 -8.85 15.89
N TYR A 273 1.77 -9.77 14.93
CA TYR A 273 1.26 -11.13 15.19
C TYR A 273 2.37 -12.14 15.48
N ASN A 274 3.58 -11.88 14.99
CA ASN A 274 4.75 -12.72 15.26
C ASN A 274 6.05 -11.90 15.28
N ARG A 275 6.67 -11.79 16.46
CA ARG A 275 7.87 -10.97 16.66
C ARG A 275 9.11 -11.43 15.90
N ASP A 276 9.14 -12.69 15.44
CA ASP A 276 10.22 -13.27 14.64
C ASP A 276 10.06 -13.00 13.14
N TYR A 277 9.03 -12.25 12.75
CA TYR A 277 8.77 -11.83 11.38
C TYR A 277 8.86 -10.32 11.22
N TYR A 278 9.25 -9.90 10.01
CA TYR A 278 9.17 -8.52 9.62
C TYR A 278 7.71 -8.07 9.40
N PRO A 279 7.37 -6.80 9.67
CA PRO A 279 6.03 -6.25 9.45
C PRO A 279 5.71 -6.00 7.97
N GLY A 280 6.70 -6.20 7.09
CA GLY A 280 6.61 -5.83 5.68
C GLY A 280 6.99 -4.37 5.45
N GLY A 281 7.17 -4.01 4.20
CA GLY A 281 7.68 -2.71 3.83
C GLY A 281 7.32 -2.30 2.41
N SER A 282 7.59 -1.04 2.04
CA SER A 282 8.36 -0.10 2.86
C SER A 282 7.59 0.69 3.92
N SER A 283 6.25 0.70 3.90
CA SER A 283 5.42 1.42 4.89
C SER A 283 5.27 0.61 6.20
N SER A 284 6.39 0.22 6.81
CA SER A 284 6.44 -0.70 7.95
C SER A 284 5.76 -0.15 9.20
N GLY A 285 6.06 1.10 9.57
CA GLY A 285 5.46 1.79 10.71
C GLY A 285 3.98 2.07 10.50
N CYS A 286 3.58 2.37 9.25
CA CYS A 286 2.18 2.61 8.86
C CYS A 286 1.29 1.42 9.19
N ALA A 287 1.59 0.25 8.63
CA ALA A 287 0.77 -0.93 8.87
C ALA A 287 0.88 -1.43 10.32
N TYR A 288 2.06 -1.32 10.93
CA TYR A 288 2.26 -1.66 12.34
C TYR A 288 1.34 -0.83 13.25
N ALA A 289 1.38 0.51 13.13
CA ALA A 289 0.64 1.45 13.97
C ALA A 289 -0.87 1.23 13.90
N VAL A 290 -1.39 0.98 12.70
CA VAL A 290 -2.80 0.63 12.49
C VAL A 290 -3.13 -0.73 13.11
N SER A 291 -2.25 -1.71 12.92
CA SER A 291 -2.50 -3.08 13.37
C SER A 291 -2.56 -3.21 14.89
N VAL A 292 -1.68 -2.51 15.61
CA VAL A 292 -1.64 -2.50 17.08
C VAL A 292 -2.67 -1.57 17.72
N GLY A 293 -3.52 -0.89 16.92
CA GLY A 293 -4.64 -0.09 17.45
C GLY A 293 -4.28 1.33 17.91
N LEU A 294 -3.06 1.80 17.68
CA LEU A 294 -2.65 3.15 18.06
C LEU A 294 -3.30 4.25 17.22
N ILE A 295 -3.55 3.98 15.94
CA ILE A 295 -4.25 4.87 15.00
C ILE A 295 -5.17 4.06 14.08
N PRO A 296 -6.37 4.55 13.68
CA PRO A 296 -7.26 3.83 12.76
C PRO A 296 -6.86 3.97 11.28
N MET A 297 -6.03 4.96 10.93
CA MET A 297 -5.64 5.25 9.55
C MET A 297 -4.28 5.91 9.47
N THR A 298 -3.64 5.85 8.30
CA THR A 298 -2.33 6.48 8.00
C THR A 298 -2.17 6.68 6.50
N LEU A 299 -1.25 7.58 6.13
CA LEU A 299 -0.79 7.76 4.75
C LEU A 299 0.54 7.03 4.50
N GLY A 300 0.62 6.27 3.41
CA GLY A 300 1.83 5.59 2.94
C GLY A 300 2.06 5.77 1.44
N SER A 301 3.05 5.04 0.91
CA SER A 301 3.36 5.01 -0.52
C SER A 301 3.63 3.58 -1.00
N ASP A 302 3.43 3.32 -2.29
CA ASP A 302 3.49 2.00 -2.90
C ASP A 302 4.09 2.09 -4.31
N GLY A 303 5.37 1.70 -4.44
CA GLY A 303 6.09 1.56 -5.71
C GLY A 303 6.33 0.12 -6.16
N GLY A 304 6.27 -0.83 -5.23
CA GLY A 304 6.41 -2.26 -5.48
C GLY A 304 5.59 -3.10 -4.49
N GLY A 305 4.45 -2.57 -4.03
CA GLY A 305 3.64 -3.17 -2.97
C GLY A 305 3.79 -2.54 -1.59
N SER A 306 4.46 -1.39 -1.47
CA SER A 306 4.80 -0.82 -0.16
C SER A 306 3.62 -0.36 0.71
N ILE A 307 2.39 -0.35 0.20
CA ILE A 307 1.16 -0.26 0.99
C ILE A 307 0.59 -1.66 1.21
N ARG A 308 0.46 -2.44 0.13
CA ARG A 308 -0.25 -3.73 0.13
C ARG A 308 0.48 -4.83 0.91
N ILE A 309 1.79 -4.96 0.75
CA ILE A 309 2.63 -5.95 1.46
C ILE A 309 2.57 -5.76 2.97
N PRO A 310 2.91 -4.58 3.55
CA PRO A 310 2.83 -4.41 4.99
C PRO A 310 1.39 -4.49 5.50
N SER A 311 0.39 -4.11 4.69
CA SER A 311 -1.02 -4.32 5.03
C SER A 311 -1.37 -5.80 5.16
N SER A 312 -0.90 -6.65 4.24
CA SER A 312 -1.03 -8.11 4.33
C SER A 312 -0.34 -8.64 5.58
N PHE A 313 0.94 -8.32 5.78
CA PHE A 313 1.73 -8.86 6.89
C PHE A 313 1.25 -8.39 8.26
N CYS A 314 0.63 -7.21 8.35
CA CYS A 314 0.10 -6.68 9.61
C CYS A 314 -1.44 -6.84 9.73
N SER A 315 -2.10 -7.59 8.86
CA SER A 315 -3.55 -7.87 8.91
C SER A 315 -4.41 -6.60 8.96
N VAL A 316 -4.12 -5.63 8.10
CA VAL A 316 -4.89 -4.37 7.93
C VAL A 316 -5.24 -4.16 6.45
N VAL A 317 -6.11 -3.20 6.15
CA VAL A 317 -6.51 -2.90 4.77
C VAL A 317 -5.64 -1.79 4.18
N GLY A 318 -5.36 -1.86 2.88
CA GLY A 318 -4.53 -0.86 2.22
C GLY A 318 -4.92 -0.68 0.76
N LEU A 319 -4.97 0.57 0.30
CA LEU A 319 -5.32 0.91 -1.07
C LEU A 319 -4.13 1.54 -1.78
N LYS A 320 -3.75 0.96 -2.91
CA LYS A 320 -2.88 1.55 -3.92
C LYS A 320 -3.76 2.17 -5.02
N PRO A 321 -3.95 3.50 -5.07
CA PRO A 321 -4.74 4.15 -6.11
C PRO A 321 -4.08 4.06 -7.49
N SER A 322 -4.81 4.48 -8.51
CA SER A 322 -4.31 4.62 -9.88
C SER A 322 -3.11 5.57 -9.89
N HIS A 323 -2.17 5.33 -10.81
CA HIS A 323 -1.01 6.20 -10.94
C HIS A 323 -1.41 7.65 -11.23
N GLY A 324 -0.80 8.59 -10.52
CA GLY A 324 -1.10 10.02 -10.61
C GLY A 324 -2.35 10.50 -9.86
N ARG A 325 -3.20 9.59 -9.35
CA ARG A 325 -4.47 9.94 -8.68
C ARG A 325 -4.29 10.82 -7.45
N LEU A 326 -3.35 10.45 -6.58
CA LEU A 326 -2.98 11.23 -5.39
C LEU A 326 -1.74 12.07 -5.72
N SER A 327 -1.82 13.37 -5.43
CA SER A 327 -0.73 14.30 -5.72
C SER A 327 0.45 14.09 -4.78
N CYS A 328 1.67 14.20 -5.33
CA CYS A 328 2.92 14.26 -4.57
C CYS A 328 3.43 15.69 -4.34
N TYR A 329 2.75 16.71 -4.89
CA TYR A 329 3.15 18.12 -4.76
C TYR A 329 3.21 18.58 -3.28
N PRO A 330 4.11 19.50 -2.88
CA PRO A 330 5.23 20.06 -3.65
C PRO A 330 6.45 19.13 -3.70
N GLY A 331 6.40 18.02 -2.96
CA GLY A 331 7.44 16.99 -2.95
C GLY A 331 7.63 16.29 -4.30
N GLN A 332 8.71 15.53 -4.39
CA GLN A 332 8.99 14.72 -5.57
C GLN A 332 8.49 13.29 -5.37
N ASN A 333 7.93 12.69 -6.43
CA ASN A 333 7.70 11.25 -6.42
C ASN A 333 9.04 10.51 -6.57
N HIS A 334 9.50 9.85 -5.50
CA HIS A 334 10.79 9.17 -5.45
C HIS A 334 10.89 7.91 -6.32
N ALA A 335 9.82 7.47 -6.97
CA ALA A 335 9.86 6.49 -8.05
C ALA A 335 8.75 6.82 -9.06
N ASN A 336 8.93 7.96 -9.72
CA ASN A 336 7.92 8.66 -10.51
C ASN A 336 7.20 7.83 -11.60
N THR A 337 7.72 6.68 -12.01
CA THR A 337 7.04 5.83 -13.01
C THR A 337 6.34 4.61 -12.43
N CYS A 338 6.45 4.34 -11.12
CA CYS A 338 5.92 3.14 -10.47
C CYS A 338 5.19 3.41 -9.14
N ALA A 339 5.56 4.48 -8.44
CA ALA A 339 5.08 4.78 -7.09
C ALA A 339 3.85 5.66 -7.06
N THR A 340 2.97 5.34 -6.12
CA THR A 340 1.74 6.08 -5.81
C THR A 340 1.60 6.25 -4.31
N ASN A 341 1.04 7.37 -3.88
CA ASN A 341 0.61 7.57 -2.49
C ASN A 341 -0.70 6.81 -2.26
N GLY A 342 -0.98 6.41 -1.02
CA GLY A 342 -2.25 5.77 -0.70
C GLY A 342 -2.42 5.47 0.80
N PRO A 343 -3.66 5.24 1.24
CA PRO A 343 -3.95 5.01 2.64
C PRO A 343 -3.79 3.55 3.07
N ILE A 344 -3.55 3.38 4.38
CA ILE A 344 -3.73 2.13 5.12
C ILE A 344 -4.69 2.43 6.27
N ALA A 345 -5.63 1.52 6.55
CA ALA A 345 -6.64 1.72 7.58
C ALA A 345 -7.03 0.41 8.28
N SER A 346 -7.76 0.54 9.40
CA SER A 346 -8.21 -0.58 10.23
C SER A 346 -9.33 -1.41 9.58
N ASP A 347 -10.16 -0.76 8.76
CA ASP A 347 -11.26 -1.37 8.00
C ASP A 347 -11.53 -0.60 6.69
N ILE A 348 -12.39 -1.15 5.83
CA ILE A 348 -12.66 -0.61 4.49
C ILE A 348 -13.42 0.72 4.52
N ARG A 349 -14.28 0.93 5.52
CA ARG A 349 -15.00 2.20 5.68
C ARG A 349 -14.04 3.32 6.04
N SER A 350 -13.16 3.09 7.00
CA SER A 350 -12.07 3.99 7.38
C SER A 350 -11.13 4.27 6.21
N LEU A 351 -10.82 3.24 5.41
CA LEU A 351 -10.01 3.37 4.20
C LEU A 351 -10.68 4.27 3.15
N ALA A 352 -12.00 4.16 2.98
CA ALA A 352 -12.77 5.00 2.07
C ALA A 352 -12.87 6.46 2.55
N GLU A 353 -13.09 6.68 3.85
CA GLU A 353 -13.14 8.02 4.44
C GLU A 353 -11.82 8.76 4.22
N VAL A 354 -10.68 8.13 4.55
CA VAL A 354 -9.37 8.73 4.33
C VAL A 354 -9.06 8.92 2.85
N TYR A 355 -9.41 7.94 2.00
CA TYR A 355 -9.22 8.07 0.54
C TYR A 355 -10.00 9.25 -0.04
N SER A 356 -11.22 9.51 0.44
CA SER A 356 -12.04 10.63 -0.04
C SER A 356 -11.41 12.00 0.20
N VAL A 357 -10.63 12.13 1.28
CA VAL A 357 -9.87 13.35 1.62
C VAL A 357 -8.58 13.42 0.81
N LEU A 358 -7.85 12.30 0.70
CA LEU A 358 -6.57 12.25 -0.02
C LEU A 358 -6.72 12.38 -1.54
N SER A 359 -7.84 11.92 -2.10
CA SER A 359 -8.11 11.93 -3.55
C SER A 359 -8.57 13.29 -4.09
N GLN A 360 -8.67 14.31 -3.23
CA GLN A 360 -8.89 15.68 -3.66
C GLN A 360 -7.75 16.11 -4.59
N PRO A 361 -8.01 16.42 -5.86
CA PRO A 361 -6.94 16.72 -6.81
C PRO A 361 -6.28 18.06 -6.48
N HIS A 362 -4.97 18.13 -6.67
CA HIS A 362 -4.24 19.40 -6.66
C HIS A 362 -4.63 20.23 -7.92
N PRO A 363 -4.75 21.56 -7.85
CA PRO A 363 -5.13 22.38 -9.01
C PRO A 363 -4.23 22.24 -10.25
N SER A 364 -2.99 21.76 -10.08
CA SER A 364 -2.05 21.53 -11.19
C SER A 364 -2.09 20.13 -11.80
N THR A 365 -2.99 19.24 -11.33
CA THR A 365 -3.10 17.87 -11.89
C THR A 365 -4.15 17.81 -12.99
N ASP A 366 -3.94 16.90 -13.95
CA ASP A 366 -4.90 16.65 -15.02
C ASP A 366 -6.13 15.84 -14.55
N PHE A 367 -6.10 15.31 -13.32
CA PHE A 367 -7.26 14.66 -12.72
C PHE A 367 -8.27 15.70 -12.24
N HIS A 368 -9.46 15.71 -12.83
CA HIS A 368 -10.53 16.63 -12.48
C HIS A 368 -11.20 16.22 -11.14
N PRO A 369 -11.72 17.16 -10.32
CA PRO A 369 -12.48 16.82 -9.11
C PRO A 369 -13.69 15.91 -9.37
N GLU A 370 -14.33 16.06 -10.53
CA GLU A 370 -15.49 15.28 -10.98
C GLU A 370 -15.12 14.01 -11.79
N SER A 371 -13.83 13.71 -11.91
CA SER A 371 -13.39 12.49 -12.59
C SER A 371 -13.84 11.22 -11.85
N GLU A 372 -14.14 10.14 -12.58
CA GLU A 372 -14.41 8.83 -11.96
C GLU A 372 -13.30 8.42 -10.99
N GLY A 373 -13.65 7.81 -9.85
CA GLY A 373 -12.69 7.39 -8.83
C GLY A 373 -12.28 8.48 -7.83
N THR A 374 -12.80 9.70 -7.93
CA THR A 374 -12.78 10.67 -6.81
C THR A 374 -13.95 10.41 -5.86
N GLY A 375 -13.73 10.67 -4.57
CA GLY A 375 -14.84 10.80 -3.62
C GLY A 375 -15.17 9.56 -2.79
N LYS A 376 -16.40 9.58 -2.25
CA LYS A 376 -16.88 8.70 -1.18
C LYS A 376 -17.10 7.27 -1.65
N LEU A 377 -17.18 6.35 -0.70
CA LEU A 377 -17.66 4.99 -0.94
C LEU A 377 -19.06 5.02 -1.57
N VAL A 378 -19.20 4.47 -2.77
CA VAL A 378 -20.48 4.30 -3.47
C VAL A 378 -20.77 2.81 -3.61
N ILE A 379 -21.96 2.38 -3.19
CA ILE A 379 -22.44 1.02 -3.40
C ILE A 379 -23.29 1.02 -4.66
N ASP A 380 -22.74 0.51 -5.76
CA ASP A 380 -23.50 0.31 -6.98
C ASP A 380 -24.06 -1.13 -7.01
N PRO A 381 -25.37 -1.34 -6.82
CA PRO A 381 -25.97 -2.67 -6.86
C PRO A 381 -25.92 -3.31 -8.26
N LYS A 382 -25.74 -2.50 -9.33
CA LYS A 382 -25.67 -2.97 -10.73
C LYS A 382 -24.23 -3.29 -11.17
N ARG A 383 -23.23 -3.06 -10.31
CA ARG A 383 -21.82 -3.32 -10.63
C ARG A 383 -21.61 -4.79 -11.04
N PRO A 384 -20.89 -5.06 -12.15
CA PRO A 384 -20.46 -6.41 -12.48
C PRO A 384 -19.66 -7.04 -11.34
N LYS A 385 -20.08 -8.22 -10.89
CA LYS A 385 -19.39 -8.99 -9.84
C LYS A 385 -18.57 -10.12 -10.46
N VAL A 386 -17.55 -9.76 -11.23
CA VAL A 386 -16.67 -10.73 -11.92
C VAL A 386 -15.29 -10.70 -11.31
N ILE A 387 -14.78 -11.89 -10.94
CA ILE A 387 -13.42 -12.11 -10.42
C ILE A 387 -12.61 -12.81 -11.51
N GLY A 388 -11.55 -12.16 -11.99
CA GLY A 388 -10.55 -12.76 -12.86
C GLY A 388 -9.42 -13.39 -12.07
N ILE A 389 -9.15 -14.69 -12.28
CA ILE A 389 -8.03 -15.39 -11.63
C ILE A 389 -6.98 -15.80 -12.68
N PRO A 390 -5.75 -15.30 -12.59
CA PRO A 390 -4.62 -15.80 -13.37
C PRO A 390 -4.07 -17.08 -12.74
N GLU A 391 -4.69 -18.22 -13.06
CA GLU A 391 -4.46 -19.51 -12.37
C GLU A 391 -2.98 -19.94 -12.30
N VAL A 392 -2.24 -19.82 -13.40
CA VAL A 392 -0.81 -20.16 -13.44
C VAL A 392 0.01 -19.28 -12.50
N TRP A 393 -0.37 -18.00 -12.36
CA TRP A 393 0.29 -17.08 -11.46
C TRP A 393 -0.09 -17.38 -10.02
N PHE A 394 -1.39 -17.54 -9.74
CA PHE A 394 -1.95 -17.81 -8.41
C PHE A 394 -1.32 -19.05 -7.76
N GLN A 395 -1.05 -20.09 -8.55
CA GLN A 395 -0.43 -21.34 -8.10
C GLN A 395 1.03 -21.19 -7.63
N LYS A 396 1.67 -20.03 -7.83
CA LYS A 396 3.02 -19.77 -7.32
C LYS A 396 3.07 -19.51 -5.82
N ALA A 397 1.94 -19.17 -5.20
CA ALA A 397 1.89 -18.97 -3.75
C ALA A 397 2.08 -20.29 -2.99
N SER A 398 2.48 -20.22 -1.72
CA SER A 398 2.50 -21.42 -0.87
C SER A 398 1.10 -22.01 -0.73
N PRO A 399 0.96 -23.33 -0.50
CA PRO A 399 -0.36 -23.99 -0.46
C PRO A 399 -1.36 -23.37 0.53
N SER A 400 -0.91 -22.93 1.70
CA SER A 400 -1.77 -22.26 2.69
C SER A 400 -2.22 -20.88 2.26
N VAL A 401 -1.33 -20.10 1.64
CA VAL A 401 -1.68 -18.78 1.07
C VAL A 401 -2.73 -18.95 -0.03
N GLN A 402 -2.54 -19.94 -0.90
CA GLN A 402 -3.54 -20.28 -1.92
C GLN A 402 -4.88 -20.66 -1.30
N LYS A 403 -4.87 -21.54 -0.29
CA LYS A 403 -6.08 -22.03 0.38
C LYS A 403 -6.87 -20.88 1.02
N LEU A 404 -6.20 -20.00 1.77
CA LEU A 404 -6.86 -18.85 2.40
C LEU A 404 -7.51 -17.92 1.37
N CYS A 405 -6.79 -17.56 0.31
CA CYS A 405 -7.31 -16.68 -0.72
C CYS A 405 -8.48 -17.32 -1.49
N ARG A 406 -8.40 -18.62 -1.80
CA ARG A 406 -9.50 -19.34 -2.46
C ARG A 406 -10.73 -19.44 -1.58
N ASN A 407 -10.59 -19.70 -0.28
CA ASN A 407 -11.72 -19.72 0.64
C ASN A 407 -12.48 -18.38 0.64
N THR A 408 -11.77 -17.25 0.58
CA THR A 408 -12.41 -15.93 0.50
C THR A 408 -13.12 -15.72 -0.84
N VAL A 409 -12.51 -16.15 -1.95
CA VAL A 409 -13.17 -16.12 -3.28
C VAL A 409 -14.42 -17.00 -3.28
N ASP A 410 -14.33 -18.22 -2.75
CA ASP A 410 -15.47 -19.16 -2.69
C ASP A 410 -16.62 -18.59 -1.87
N TRP A 411 -16.31 -17.93 -0.75
CA TRP A 411 -17.32 -17.24 0.05
C TRP A 411 -17.98 -16.10 -0.71
N LEU A 412 -17.22 -15.29 -1.45
CA LEU A 412 -17.75 -14.20 -2.27
C LEU A 412 -18.67 -14.72 -3.38
N VAL A 413 -18.32 -15.84 -4.02
CA VAL A 413 -19.16 -16.51 -5.02
C VAL A 413 -20.46 -16.98 -4.39
N GLN A 414 -20.37 -17.68 -3.26
CA GLN A 414 -21.54 -18.29 -2.59
C GLN A 414 -22.50 -17.27 -1.97
N ASN A 415 -21.98 -16.16 -1.42
CA ASN A 415 -22.76 -15.26 -0.56
C ASN A 415 -22.98 -13.86 -1.16
N LYS A 416 -22.15 -13.44 -2.12
CA LYS A 416 -22.20 -12.07 -2.68
C LYS A 416 -22.50 -12.02 -4.17
N GLY A 417 -22.70 -13.17 -4.82
CA GLY A 417 -23.09 -13.26 -6.23
C GLY A 417 -21.95 -12.97 -7.20
N TYR A 418 -20.70 -13.23 -6.81
CA TYR A 418 -19.58 -13.13 -7.73
C TYR A 418 -19.48 -14.35 -8.65
N SER A 419 -19.05 -14.13 -9.90
CA SER A 419 -18.64 -15.19 -10.83
C SER A 419 -17.13 -15.16 -11.02
N VAL A 420 -16.51 -16.33 -11.18
CA VAL A 420 -15.07 -16.45 -11.43
C VAL A 420 -14.82 -16.77 -12.90
N VAL A 421 -13.87 -16.06 -13.51
CA VAL A 421 -13.34 -16.36 -14.84
C VAL A 421 -11.82 -16.57 -14.75
N SER A 422 -11.33 -17.60 -15.45
CA SER A 422 -9.88 -17.77 -15.62
C SER A 422 -9.38 -16.76 -16.65
N ILE A 423 -8.30 -16.07 -16.34
CA ILE A 423 -7.64 -15.13 -17.24
C ILE A 423 -6.18 -15.50 -17.41
N ASP A 424 -5.58 -15.06 -18.51
CA ASP A 424 -4.15 -15.19 -18.73
C ASP A 424 -3.48 -13.82 -18.60
N ILE A 425 -2.32 -13.76 -17.96
CA ILE A 425 -1.47 -12.58 -17.95
C ILE A 425 -0.11 -12.99 -18.53
N PRO A 426 0.31 -12.41 -19.66
CA PRO A 426 1.54 -12.78 -20.34
C PRO A 426 2.75 -12.20 -19.61
N PHE A 427 3.94 -12.74 -19.89
CA PHE A 427 5.22 -12.18 -19.46
C PHE A 427 5.36 -11.94 -17.95
N LEU A 428 4.66 -12.68 -17.08
CA LEU A 428 4.64 -12.44 -15.64
C LEU A 428 6.03 -12.26 -15.02
N ARG A 429 6.95 -13.15 -15.40
CA ARG A 429 8.33 -13.13 -14.89
C ARG A 429 9.13 -11.96 -15.46
N GLU A 430 9.06 -11.74 -16.77
CA GLU A 430 9.74 -10.63 -17.44
C GLU A 430 9.19 -9.29 -16.96
N GLY A 431 7.89 -9.18 -16.71
CA GLY A 431 7.21 -8.01 -16.16
C GLY A 431 7.67 -7.68 -14.74
N GLN A 432 7.78 -8.69 -13.88
CA GLN A 432 8.37 -8.51 -12.54
C GLN A 432 9.82 -8.00 -12.61
N MET A 433 10.64 -8.54 -13.52
CA MET A 433 12.02 -8.07 -13.71
C MET A 433 12.08 -6.66 -14.31
N ALA A 434 11.18 -6.33 -15.23
CA ALA A 434 11.06 -5.01 -15.83
C ALA A 434 10.65 -3.97 -14.80
N HIS A 435 9.70 -4.30 -13.92
CA HIS A 435 9.31 -3.48 -12.77
C HIS A 435 10.50 -3.24 -11.83
N ALA A 436 11.12 -4.30 -11.33
CA ALA A 436 12.23 -4.22 -10.39
C ALA A 436 13.42 -3.44 -10.98
N MET A 437 13.74 -3.65 -12.26
CA MET A 437 14.76 -2.87 -12.95
C MET A 437 14.39 -1.39 -13.06
N THR A 438 13.14 -1.08 -13.42
CA THR A 438 12.66 0.30 -13.59
C THR A 438 12.73 1.05 -12.27
N ILE A 439 12.16 0.52 -11.19
CA ILE A 439 12.14 1.20 -9.89
C ILE A 439 13.54 1.38 -9.28
N LEU A 440 14.44 0.41 -9.44
CA LEU A 440 15.83 0.55 -8.99
C LEU A 440 16.59 1.60 -9.81
N THR A 441 16.29 1.70 -11.10
CA THR A 441 16.90 2.71 -11.97
C THR A 441 16.38 4.10 -11.60
N ASP A 442 15.08 4.28 -11.40
CA ASP A 442 14.47 5.53 -10.94
C ASP A 442 15.11 5.98 -9.60
N GLY A 443 15.17 5.08 -8.61
CA GLY A 443 15.80 5.37 -7.32
C GLY A 443 17.28 5.75 -7.41
N ALA A 444 18.04 5.11 -8.31
CA ALA A 444 19.44 5.45 -8.56
C ALA A 444 19.65 6.84 -9.17
N THR A 445 18.65 7.40 -9.87
CA THR A 445 18.73 8.77 -10.41
C THR A 445 18.49 9.85 -9.37
N LEU A 446 17.75 9.53 -8.29
CA LEU A 446 17.44 10.46 -7.21
C LEU A 446 18.54 10.55 -6.15
N LEU A 447 19.31 9.47 -5.99
CA LEU A 447 20.36 9.35 -4.96
C LEU A 447 21.74 9.13 -5.58
N PRO A 448 22.36 10.19 -6.14
CA PRO A 448 23.68 10.06 -6.72
C PRO A 448 24.74 9.69 -5.66
N ASP A 449 24.58 10.18 -4.43
CA ASP A 449 25.50 9.98 -3.31
C ASP A 449 24.98 8.93 -2.30
N PRO A 450 25.65 7.77 -2.17
CA PRO A 450 25.25 6.71 -1.25
C PRO A 450 25.72 6.92 0.21
N ARG A 451 26.39 8.03 0.54
CA ARG A 451 26.89 8.27 1.91
C ARG A 451 25.74 8.38 2.92
N GLY A 452 25.92 7.76 4.07
CA GLY A 452 24.90 7.73 5.14
C GLY A 452 23.78 6.70 4.92
N LEU A 453 23.85 5.90 3.84
CA LEU A 453 22.86 4.86 3.55
C LEU A 453 23.28 3.48 4.07
N SER A 454 22.31 2.61 4.34
CA SER A 454 22.55 1.24 4.77
C SER A 454 23.23 0.40 3.67
N ALA A 455 23.97 -0.63 4.07
CA ALA A 455 24.65 -1.51 3.12
C ALA A 455 23.67 -2.25 2.18
N ALA A 456 22.49 -2.60 2.68
CA ALA A 456 21.41 -3.19 1.88
C ALA A 456 20.95 -2.21 0.79
N ASN A 457 20.63 -0.97 1.15
CA ASN A 457 20.14 0.02 0.21
C ASN A 457 21.19 0.41 -0.83
N ARG A 458 22.45 0.58 -0.39
CA ARG A 458 23.60 0.82 -1.28
C ARG A 458 23.81 -0.31 -2.30
N THR A 459 23.56 -1.56 -1.90
CA THR A 459 23.60 -2.71 -2.82
C THR A 459 22.59 -2.56 -3.95
N LEU A 460 21.35 -2.19 -3.62
CA LEU A 460 20.29 -2.01 -4.60
C LEU A 460 20.54 -0.81 -5.53
N LEU A 461 20.98 0.33 -4.98
CA LEU A 461 21.39 1.50 -5.78
C LEU A 461 22.56 1.19 -6.73
N ALA A 462 23.53 0.39 -6.28
CA ALA A 462 24.65 -0.04 -7.11
C ALA A 462 24.18 -0.86 -8.33
N LEU A 463 23.10 -1.63 -8.21
CA LEU A 463 22.49 -2.36 -9.32
C LEU A 463 21.69 -1.43 -10.24
N GLY A 464 20.91 -0.49 -9.70
CA GLY A 464 20.18 0.51 -10.49
C GLY A 464 21.10 1.36 -11.37
N LYS A 465 22.27 1.76 -10.85
CA LYS A 465 23.28 2.56 -11.57
C LYS A 465 23.90 1.88 -12.81
N VAL A 466 23.73 0.57 -12.98
CA VAL A 466 24.35 -0.18 -14.08
C VAL A 466 23.35 -0.74 -15.09
N THR A 467 22.06 -0.40 -14.98
CA THR A 467 21.04 -0.73 -15.96
C THR A 467 21.37 -0.09 -17.31
N PRO A 468 21.60 -0.86 -18.39
CA PRO A 468 21.78 -0.28 -19.72
C PRO A 468 20.50 0.39 -20.20
N SER A 469 20.64 1.52 -20.89
CA SER A 469 19.48 2.25 -21.46
C SER A 469 18.66 1.38 -22.42
N THR A 470 19.31 0.46 -23.15
CA THR A 470 18.63 -0.49 -24.03
C THR A 470 17.73 -1.46 -23.27
N ASP A 471 18.18 -1.99 -22.12
CA ASP A 471 17.37 -2.87 -21.27
C ASP A 471 16.24 -2.08 -20.58
N TYR A 472 16.49 -0.84 -20.16
CA TYR A 472 15.44 0.05 -19.64
C TYR A 472 14.36 0.33 -20.69
N LEU A 473 14.75 0.63 -21.94
CA LEU A 473 13.79 0.82 -23.04
C LEU A 473 12.97 -0.45 -23.32
N LEU A 474 13.58 -1.64 -23.27
CA LEU A 474 12.84 -2.90 -23.38
C LEU A 474 11.81 -3.07 -22.25
N ALA A 475 12.14 -2.67 -21.03
CA ALA A 475 11.18 -2.65 -19.92
C ALA A 475 9.98 -1.76 -20.25
N GLN A 476 10.20 -0.56 -20.79
CA GLN A 476 9.10 0.36 -21.12
C GLN A 476 8.25 -0.12 -22.31
N LYS A 477 8.83 -0.86 -23.26
CA LYS A 477 8.09 -1.55 -24.33
C LYS A 477 7.22 -2.68 -23.78
N LEU A 478 7.76 -3.46 -22.84
CA LEU A 478 6.99 -4.48 -22.14
C LEU A 478 5.85 -3.87 -21.31
N ARG A 479 6.07 -2.73 -20.66
CA ARG A 479 5.02 -2.00 -19.94
C ARG A 479 3.83 -1.71 -20.85
N ARG A 480 4.08 -1.11 -22.02
CA ARG A 480 3.02 -0.83 -23.00
C ARG A 480 2.27 -2.11 -23.39
N THR A 481 3.00 -3.19 -23.65
CA THR A 481 2.43 -4.50 -24.03
C THR A 481 1.46 -5.01 -22.95
N LEU A 482 1.88 -4.99 -21.68
CA LEU A 482 1.06 -5.43 -20.55
C LEU A 482 -0.16 -4.53 -20.37
N MET A 483 0.00 -3.21 -20.46
CA MET A 483 -1.12 -2.26 -20.35
C MET A 483 -2.15 -2.46 -21.47
N GLN A 484 -1.71 -2.71 -22.71
CA GLN A 484 -2.61 -3.02 -23.83
C GLN A 484 -3.37 -4.34 -23.60
N HIS A 485 -2.69 -5.36 -23.09
CA HIS A 485 -3.32 -6.64 -22.78
C HIS A 485 -4.34 -6.52 -21.64
N LEU A 486 -4.01 -5.82 -20.57
CA LEU A 486 -4.94 -5.54 -19.46
C LEU A 486 -6.19 -4.81 -19.96
N SER A 487 -6.02 -3.76 -20.78
CA SER A 487 -7.16 -3.06 -21.37
C SER A 487 -8.03 -3.94 -22.28
N TRP A 488 -7.44 -4.96 -22.91
CA TRP A 488 -8.17 -5.97 -23.68
C TRP A 488 -8.95 -6.93 -22.77
N ILE A 489 -8.38 -7.37 -21.65
CA ILE A 489 -9.09 -8.21 -20.67
C ILE A 489 -10.28 -7.46 -20.09
N TRP A 490 -10.12 -6.20 -19.66
CA TRP A 490 -11.25 -5.42 -19.13
C TRP A 490 -12.29 -5.05 -20.18
N LYS A 491 -11.90 -4.94 -21.46
CA LYS A 491 -12.89 -4.86 -22.55
C LYS A 491 -13.69 -6.16 -22.69
N THR A 492 -13.04 -7.31 -22.51
CA THR A 492 -13.69 -8.64 -22.56
C THR A 492 -14.57 -8.90 -21.34
N TYR A 493 -14.14 -8.46 -20.16
CA TYR A 493 -14.84 -8.61 -18.89
C TYR A 493 -14.99 -7.23 -18.18
N PRO A 494 -15.96 -6.40 -18.60
CA PRO A 494 -16.16 -5.07 -18.02
C PRO A 494 -16.43 -5.13 -16.50
N GLY A 495 -15.79 -4.24 -15.73
CA GLY A 495 -15.95 -4.17 -14.28
C GLY A 495 -15.29 -5.31 -13.48
N MET A 496 -14.62 -6.24 -14.15
CA MET A 496 -13.89 -7.33 -13.50
C MET A 496 -12.76 -6.83 -12.61
N VAL A 497 -12.61 -7.45 -11.44
CA VAL A 497 -11.42 -7.31 -10.60
C VAL A 497 -10.51 -8.53 -10.75
N ILE A 498 -9.21 -8.31 -10.91
CA ILE A 498 -8.21 -9.38 -10.94
C ILE A 498 -7.83 -9.72 -9.50
N VAL A 499 -7.99 -10.99 -9.11
CA VAL A 499 -7.74 -11.46 -7.75
C VAL A 499 -6.53 -12.40 -7.69
N THR A 500 -5.60 -12.09 -6.78
CA THR A 500 -4.43 -12.92 -6.44
C THR A 500 -4.14 -12.81 -4.95
N PRO A 501 -3.31 -13.70 -4.37
CA PRO A 501 -2.72 -13.41 -3.07
C PRO A 501 -1.94 -12.09 -3.10
N THR A 502 -1.75 -11.46 -1.94
CA THR A 502 -0.91 -10.25 -1.87
C THR A 502 0.56 -10.58 -2.07
N THR A 503 1.02 -11.68 -1.47
CA THR A 503 2.40 -12.17 -1.52
C THR A 503 2.41 -13.66 -1.83
N SER A 504 3.50 -14.18 -2.42
CA SER A 504 3.59 -15.64 -2.70
C SER A 504 4.01 -16.47 -1.49
N CYS A 505 4.66 -15.84 -0.51
CA CYS A 505 4.92 -16.41 0.81
C CYS A 505 4.02 -15.75 1.87
N ALA A 506 3.82 -16.41 3.00
CA ALA A 506 2.97 -15.86 4.06
C ALA A 506 3.62 -14.70 4.85
N GLY A 507 4.96 -14.68 4.94
CA GLY A 507 5.67 -13.68 5.69
C GLY A 507 7.16 -13.70 5.41
N TRP A 508 7.90 -12.78 6.03
CA TRP A 508 9.34 -12.73 5.97
C TRP A 508 9.95 -12.94 7.36
N PRO A 509 10.47 -14.15 7.66
CA PRO A 509 11.11 -14.44 8.94
C PRO A 509 12.48 -13.77 9.07
N ILE A 510 12.76 -13.24 10.26
CA ILE A 510 14.05 -12.68 10.63
C ILE A 510 14.99 -13.83 10.98
N ARG A 511 16.01 -14.08 10.17
CA ARG A 511 16.87 -15.27 10.34
C ARG A 511 17.94 -15.11 11.41
N SER A 512 18.30 -13.87 11.76
CA SER A 512 19.28 -13.60 12.80
C SER A 512 19.18 -12.18 13.34
N PRO A 513 19.66 -11.92 14.58
CA PRO A 513 19.78 -10.57 15.11
C PRO A 513 20.67 -9.65 14.25
N SER A 514 21.60 -10.22 13.48
CA SER A 514 22.51 -9.46 12.62
C SER A 514 21.79 -8.71 11.50
N GLU A 515 20.64 -9.22 11.02
CA GLU A 515 19.86 -8.55 9.98
C GLU A 515 19.33 -7.19 10.47
N LEU A 516 19.02 -7.09 11.76
CA LEU A 516 18.43 -5.89 12.35
C LEU A 516 19.48 -4.84 12.66
N LYS A 517 20.70 -5.29 12.91
CA LYS A 517 21.84 -4.42 13.19
C LYS A 517 22.48 -3.88 11.92
N TYR A 518 22.57 -4.69 10.87
CA TYR A 518 23.35 -4.37 9.67
C TYR A 518 22.51 -4.27 8.38
N GLY A 519 21.22 -4.62 8.45
CA GLY A 519 20.39 -4.82 7.27
C GLY A 519 20.49 -6.22 6.69
N VAL A 520 19.67 -6.48 5.68
CA VAL A 520 19.63 -7.73 4.91
C VAL A 520 19.44 -7.39 3.43
N SER A 521 20.11 -8.14 2.55
CA SER A 521 19.86 -8.11 1.11
C SER A 521 19.51 -9.52 0.64
N ASP A 522 18.21 -9.79 0.49
CA ASP A 522 17.66 -11.09 0.10
C ASP A 522 16.74 -10.93 -1.11
N GLY A 523 17.34 -10.75 -2.30
CA GLY A 523 16.57 -10.44 -3.51
C GLY A 523 15.59 -11.53 -3.92
N ASP A 524 15.78 -12.78 -3.51
CA ASP A 524 14.84 -13.85 -3.80
C ASP A 524 13.58 -13.70 -2.92
N LEU A 525 13.72 -13.44 -1.61
CA LEU A 525 12.58 -13.12 -0.73
C LEU A 525 11.88 -11.81 -1.15
N THR A 526 12.63 -10.78 -1.54
CA THR A 526 12.05 -9.54 -2.08
C THR A 526 11.18 -9.82 -3.31
N LEU A 527 11.61 -10.69 -4.21
CA LEU A 527 10.80 -11.06 -5.39
C LEU A 527 9.60 -11.95 -5.02
N LEU A 528 9.71 -12.81 -4.01
CA LEU A 528 8.58 -13.62 -3.53
C LEU A 528 7.47 -12.77 -2.90
N THR A 529 7.83 -11.76 -2.09
CA THR A 529 6.85 -10.82 -1.53
C THR A 529 6.28 -9.90 -2.60
N MET A 530 7.07 -9.52 -3.61
CA MET A 530 6.60 -8.69 -4.72
C MET A 530 5.83 -9.45 -5.80
N GLU A 531 5.72 -10.78 -5.70
CA GLU A 531 5.29 -11.67 -6.78
C GLU A 531 4.00 -11.22 -7.48
N TYR A 532 3.01 -10.72 -6.73
CA TYR A 532 1.69 -10.34 -7.27
C TYR A 532 1.48 -8.83 -7.37
N VAL A 533 2.20 -8.04 -6.57
CA VAL A 533 1.93 -6.61 -6.42
C VAL A 533 2.55 -5.76 -7.53
N TRP A 534 3.61 -6.23 -8.18
CA TRP A 534 4.38 -5.47 -9.17
C TRP A 534 3.56 -5.00 -10.36
N LEU A 535 2.56 -5.78 -10.79
CA LEU A 535 1.75 -5.49 -11.98
C LEU A 535 1.02 -4.15 -11.84
N ALA A 536 0.44 -3.89 -10.67
CA ALA A 536 -0.32 -2.68 -10.39
C ALA A 536 0.58 -1.43 -10.37
N ASN A 537 1.82 -1.55 -9.87
CA ASN A 537 2.78 -0.46 -9.93
C ASN A 537 3.27 -0.22 -11.35
N PHE A 538 3.65 -1.29 -12.03
CA PHE A 538 4.25 -1.21 -13.36
C PHE A 538 3.28 -0.71 -14.41
N CYS A 539 1.99 -1.08 -14.31
CA CYS A 539 0.95 -0.68 -15.25
C CYS A 539 0.08 0.49 -14.75
N GLY A 540 0.30 0.97 -13.52
CA GLY A 540 -0.41 2.13 -12.95
C GLY A 540 -1.88 1.93 -12.61
N VAL A 541 -2.35 0.68 -12.52
CA VAL A 541 -3.73 0.32 -12.17
C VAL A 541 -3.93 0.29 -10.64
N PRO A 542 -5.13 0.57 -10.11
CA PRO A 542 -5.39 0.56 -8.68
C PRO A 542 -5.49 -0.88 -8.13
N SER A 543 -5.15 -1.07 -6.86
CA SER A 543 -5.14 -2.36 -6.19
C SER A 543 -5.38 -2.24 -4.68
N ILE A 544 -6.25 -3.06 -4.12
CA ILE A 544 -6.62 -3.06 -2.69
C ILE A 544 -6.20 -4.37 -2.02
N ASN A 545 -5.64 -4.30 -0.82
CA ASN A 545 -5.33 -5.45 0.04
C ASN A 545 -6.40 -5.64 1.12
N ILE A 546 -6.86 -6.88 1.28
CA ILE A 546 -7.79 -7.31 2.33
C ILE A 546 -7.16 -8.47 3.12
N PRO A 547 -7.13 -8.43 4.45
CA PRO A 547 -6.73 -9.56 5.27
C PRO A 547 -7.64 -10.78 5.05
N THR A 548 -7.05 -11.98 4.87
CA THR A 548 -7.79 -13.21 4.55
C THR A 548 -7.59 -14.35 5.55
N GLY A 549 -6.72 -14.19 6.54
CA GLY A 549 -6.50 -15.17 7.61
C GLY A 549 -5.04 -15.27 8.02
N TYR A 550 -4.69 -16.38 8.66
CA TYR A 550 -3.37 -16.60 9.25
C TYR A 550 -2.83 -17.97 8.91
N VAL A 551 -1.50 -18.10 8.94
CA VAL A 551 -0.80 -19.38 8.83
C VAL A 551 0.11 -19.61 10.01
N ARG A 552 0.41 -20.89 10.27
CA ARG A 552 1.41 -21.30 11.25
C ARG A 552 2.81 -20.92 10.75
N PRO A 553 3.66 -20.30 11.60
CA PRO A 553 4.96 -19.78 11.19
C PRO A 553 5.93 -20.92 10.85
N GLU A 554 6.96 -20.61 10.06
CA GLU A 554 8.13 -21.48 9.93
C GLU A 554 8.73 -21.84 11.30
N GLY A 555 9.07 -23.12 11.49
CA GLY A 555 9.57 -23.65 12.76
C GLY A 555 8.50 -24.25 13.68
N ASP A 556 7.22 -23.98 13.43
CA ASP A 556 6.09 -24.67 14.08
C ASP A 556 5.96 -26.12 13.57
N PRO A 557 5.51 -27.11 14.39
CA PRO A 557 5.27 -28.48 13.93
C PRO A 557 4.32 -28.59 12.73
N ASN A 558 3.37 -27.66 12.62
CA ASN A 558 2.40 -27.55 11.54
C ASN A 558 2.71 -26.35 10.63
N ALA A 559 3.99 -25.97 10.52
CA ALA A 559 4.43 -24.82 9.73
C ALA A 559 3.87 -24.84 8.32
N GLY A 560 3.33 -23.70 7.89
CA GLY A 560 2.73 -23.55 6.57
C GLY A 560 1.31 -24.12 6.45
N GLU A 561 0.70 -24.61 7.52
CA GLU A 561 -0.75 -24.87 7.58
C GLU A 561 -1.54 -23.60 7.91
N VAL A 562 -2.84 -23.61 7.59
CA VAL A 562 -3.77 -22.54 7.97
C VAL A 562 -3.97 -22.56 9.48
N ASP A 563 -3.86 -21.40 10.11
CA ASP A 563 -4.13 -21.22 11.51
C ASP A 563 -5.52 -20.60 11.73
N SER A 564 -6.50 -21.45 12.03
CA SER A 564 -7.88 -21.03 12.31
C SER A 564 -8.15 -20.71 13.78
N ASP A 565 -7.20 -20.98 14.67
CA ASP A 565 -7.31 -20.65 16.09
C ASP A 565 -7.00 -19.16 16.27
N LEU A 566 -8.00 -18.36 16.65
CA LEU A 566 -7.85 -16.91 16.81
C LEU A 566 -7.01 -16.53 18.03
N ASP A 567 -6.90 -17.43 19.02
CA ASP A 567 -6.16 -17.22 20.26
C ASP A 567 -4.70 -17.70 20.18
N SER A 568 -4.34 -18.41 19.10
CA SER A 568 -2.95 -18.82 18.88
C SER A 568 -2.01 -17.61 18.86
N VAL A 569 -0.80 -17.77 19.40
CA VAL A 569 0.23 -16.71 19.42
C VAL A 569 1.31 -17.05 18.39
N GLY A 570 1.85 -16.04 17.71
CA GLY A 570 2.92 -16.23 16.73
C GLY A 570 2.44 -16.61 15.34
N LYS A 571 1.15 -16.43 15.02
CA LYS A 571 0.62 -16.66 13.67
C LYS A 571 1.12 -15.60 12.67
N VAL A 572 1.12 -15.95 11.38
CA VAL A 572 1.59 -15.06 10.31
C VAL A 572 0.40 -14.64 9.43
N PRO A 573 0.06 -13.34 9.35
CA PRO A 573 -1.07 -12.87 8.56
C PRO A 573 -0.88 -12.99 7.05
N VAL A 574 -1.98 -13.29 6.34
CA VAL A 574 -2.03 -13.38 4.88
C VAL A 574 -3.12 -12.46 4.35
N GLY A 575 -2.81 -11.79 3.24
CA GLY A 575 -3.71 -10.93 2.50
C GLY A 575 -4.01 -11.44 1.09
N LEU A 576 -5.14 -10.96 0.59
CA LEU A 576 -5.65 -11.07 -0.77
C LEU A 576 -5.59 -9.67 -1.38
N ILE A 577 -5.21 -9.57 -2.67
CA ILE A 577 -5.40 -8.33 -3.43
C ILE A 577 -6.48 -8.49 -4.51
N ALA A 578 -7.23 -7.41 -4.71
CA ALA A 578 -8.01 -7.19 -5.93
C ALA A 578 -7.43 -5.99 -6.68
N THR A 579 -7.22 -6.16 -7.99
CA THR A 579 -6.68 -5.14 -8.89
C THR A 579 -7.76 -4.78 -9.91
N GLY A 580 -8.09 -3.50 -9.99
CA GLY A 580 -9.16 -2.98 -10.85
C GLY A 580 -8.60 -2.34 -12.12
N ASP A 581 -9.49 -1.92 -13.00
CA ASP A 581 -9.16 -1.07 -14.15
C ASP A 581 -8.68 0.33 -13.69
N TRP A 582 -8.03 1.09 -14.55
CA TRP A 582 -7.62 2.46 -14.25
C TRP A 582 -8.81 3.30 -13.75
N ALA A 583 -8.61 4.08 -12.68
CA ALA A 583 -9.62 4.91 -12.00
C ALA A 583 -10.84 4.17 -11.42
N SER A 584 -10.73 2.87 -11.14
CA SER A 584 -11.82 2.06 -10.56
C SER A 584 -11.74 1.91 -9.02
N GLU A 585 -11.17 2.88 -8.30
CA GLU A 585 -11.00 2.77 -6.84
C GLU A 585 -12.32 2.55 -6.10
N HIS A 586 -13.41 3.19 -6.54
CA HIS A 586 -14.75 2.97 -5.99
C HIS A 586 -15.20 1.51 -6.07
N ALA A 587 -14.93 0.85 -7.21
CA ALA A 587 -15.26 -0.55 -7.45
C ALA A 587 -14.42 -1.48 -6.54
N LEU A 588 -13.17 -1.11 -6.28
CA LEU A 588 -12.29 -1.82 -5.34
C LEU A 588 -12.71 -1.64 -3.89
N LEU A 589 -13.17 -0.46 -3.49
CA LEU A 589 -13.71 -0.22 -2.15
C LEU A 589 -14.99 -1.03 -1.92
N GLN A 590 -15.90 -1.08 -2.91
CA GLN A 590 -17.10 -1.92 -2.84
C GLN A 590 -16.76 -3.41 -2.78
N PHE A 591 -15.81 -3.88 -3.60
CA PHE A 591 -15.28 -5.25 -3.49
C PHE A 591 -14.69 -5.50 -2.09
N GLY A 592 -13.95 -4.53 -1.55
CA GLY A 592 -13.33 -4.60 -0.24
C GLY A 592 -14.35 -4.81 0.87
N LEU A 593 -15.51 -4.16 0.83
CA LEU A 593 -16.58 -4.37 1.82
C LEU A 593 -17.12 -5.80 1.77
N ASP A 594 -17.40 -6.30 0.57
CA ASP A 594 -17.87 -7.68 0.38
C ASP A 594 -16.82 -8.68 0.91
N ALA A 595 -15.52 -8.43 0.66
CA ALA A 595 -14.42 -9.28 1.09
C ALA A 595 -14.10 -9.18 2.59
N GLU A 596 -14.21 -7.99 3.18
CA GLU A 596 -14.06 -7.78 4.63
C GLU A 596 -15.15 -8.52 5.41
N GLU A 597 -16.38 -8.57 4.88
CA GLU A 597 -17.45 -9.38 5.47
C GLU A 597 -17.13 -10.88 5.42
N ALA A 598 -16.53 -11.35 4.32
CA ALA A 598 -16.10 -12.73 4.15
C ALA A 598 -15.09 -13.17 5.22
N THR A 599 -14.21 -12.26 5.64
CA THR A 599 -13.08 -12.57 6.53
C THR A 599 -13.27 -12.09 7.96
N LYS A 600 -14.38 -11.39 8.26
CA LYS A 600 -14.67 -10.83 9.59
C LYS A 600 -14.54 -11.84 10.73
N HIS A 601 -14.96 -13.08 10.49
CA HIS A 601 -14.93 -14.16 11.49
C HIS A 601 -13.54 -14.80 11.67
N THR A 602 -12.57 -14.47 10.80
CA THR A 602 -11.20 -14.98 10.87
C THR A 602 -10.21 -13.92 11.32
N GLN A 603 -10.64 -12.71 11.67
CA GLN A 603 -9.75 -11.63 12.13
C GLN A 603 -9.60 -11.66 13.66
N CYS A 604 -8.39 -11.40 14.15
CA CYS A 604 -8.15 -11.13 15.57
C CYS A 604 -7.19 -9.95 15.78
N ARG A 605 -7.18 -9.40 16.99
CA ARG A 605 -6.23 -8.35 17.41
C ARG A 605 -4.85 -8.99 17.69
N PRO A 606 -3.74 -8.30 17.38
CA PRO A 606 -2.41 -8.81 17.75
C PRO A 606 -2.21 -8.80 19.27
N PRO A 607 -1.30 -9.61 19.84
CA PRO A 607 -1.07 -9.70 21.29
C PRO A 607 -0.65 -8.39 21.96
N ASN A 608 -0.01 -7.48 21.21
CA ASN A 608 0.44 -6.17 21.67
C ASN A 608 -0.51 -5.04 21.21
N TRP A 609 -1.79 -5.34 21.04
CA TRP A 609 -2.82 -4.35 20.69
C TRP A 609 -3.13 -3.42 21.88
N VAL A 610 -3.29 -2.14 21.59
CA VAL A 610 -3.56 -1.08 22.57
C VAL A 610 -5.01 -0.63 22.51
N ASP A 611 -5.72 -0.73 23.64
CA ASP A 611 -7.08 -0.22 23.79
C ASP A 611 -7.09 1.30 24.02
N VAL A 612 -6.81 2.06 22.96
CA VAL A 612 -6.73 3.54 23.05
C VAL A 612 -8.03 4.16 23.57
N ILE A 613 -9.20 3.67 23.14
CA ILE A 613 -10.50 4.20 23.59
C ILE A 613 -10.75 3.84 25.05
N GLY A 614 -10.43 2.61 25.47
CA GLY A 614 -10.50 2.21 26.87
C GLY A 614 -9.60 3.07 27.76
N LEU A 615 -8.37 3.34 27.31
CA LEU A 615 -7.43 4.24 28.00
C LEU A 615 -7.95 5.68 28.06
N ALA A 616 -8.51 6.21 26.97
CA ALA A 616 -9.09 7.55 26.94
C ALA A 616 -10.28 7.71 27.90
N ARG A 617 -11.15 6.69 28.00
CA ARG A 617 -12.25 6.66 28.97
C ARG A 617 -11.73 6.66 30.41
N GLN A 618 -10.66 5.91 30.69
CA GLN A 618 -10.03 5.88 32.01
C GLN A 618 -9.39 7.24 32.35
N ALA A 619 -8.65 7.84 31.41
CA ALA A 619 -8.01 9.15 31.59
C ALA A 619 -9.03 10.24 31.93
N LYS A 620 -10.12 10.30 31.14
CA LYS A 620 -11.21 11.25 31.38
C LYS A 620 -11.89 11.05 32.73
N SER A 621 -12.12 9.80 33.13
CA SER A 621 -12.72 9.48 34.43
C SER A 621 -11.82 9.90 35.61
N ALA A 622 -10.51 9.94 35.40
CA ALA A 622 -9.52 10.36 36.38
C ALA A 622 -9.33 11.90 36.45
N GLY A 623 -9.98 12.68 35.59
CA GLY A 623 -9.93 14.15 35.62
C GLY A 623 -8.65 14.78 35.08
N PHE A 624 -7.96 14.07 34.17
CA PHE A 624 -6.84 14.61 33.41
C PHE A 624 -7.30 15.52 32.26
#